data_AF-A0AAW1HS09-F1
#
_entry.id   AF-A0AAW1HS09-F1
#
_cell.length_a   1.000
_cell.length_b   1.000
_cell.length_c   1.000
_cell.angle_alpha   90.00
_cell.angle_beta   90.00
_cell.angle_gamma   90.00
#
_symmetry.space_group_name_H-M   'P 1'
#
loop_
_entity.id
_entity.type
_entity.pdbx_description
1 polymer ?
#
loop_
_entity_poly.entity_id
_entity_poly.type
_entity_poly.pdbx_seq_one_letter_code
_entity_poly.pdbx_strand_id
1 'polypeptide(L)'
;MNKVVKEYIVDDLYGDDEFYELLESSSSSSCSSLESLSNRKSATHIMDYLNVIKEYSNKEFIKHFRLNRITADYLIACIEAAHITSEERTGREKLTPEEAIYITLWYLSNTETFRQLADRFNKSESTVL
;
A
#
# COMPACT_ATOMS: atom_id res chain seq x y z
N MET A 1 5.94 -25.86 -53.29
CA MET A 1 6.00 -26.78 -52.13
C MET A 1 7.39 -26.67 -51.54
N ASN A 2 7.54 -25.89 -50.47
CA ASN A 2 8.83 -25.55 -49.88
C ASN A 2 9.09 -26.36 -48.61
N LYS A 3 10.31 -26.93 -48.56
CA LYS A 3 11.25 -27.04 -47.43
C LYS A 3 10.77 -27.79 -46.17
N VAL A 4 11.26 -29.02 -45.94
CA VAL A 4 12.60 -29.43 -45.45
C VAL A 4 12.58 -29.63 -43.92
N VAL A 5 12.61 -30.92 -43.57
CA VAL A 5 13.36 -31.57 -42.48
C VAL A 5 12.97 -31.20 -41.04
N LYS A 6 12.17 -32.09 -40.45
CA LYS A 6 12.17 -32.38 -39.02
C LYS A 6 13.47 -33.12 -38.66
N GLU A 7 13.89 -32.89 -37.43
CA GLU A 7 14.61 -33.86 -36.56
C GLU A 7 16.14 -33.93 -36.72
N TYR A 8 16.84 -33.31 -35.78
CA TYR A 8 18.15 -33.72 -35.26
C TYR A 8 18.10 -33.39 -33.76
N ILE A 9 17.84 -34.40 -32.93
CA ILE A 9 18.82 -35.24 -32.21
C ILE A 9 19.43 -34.46 -31.04
N VAL A 10 18.88 -34.80 -29.87
CA VAL A 10 19.52 -34.80 -28.57
C VAL A 10 20.86 -35.51 -28.67
N ASP A 11 21.96 -34.81 -28.44
CA ASP A 11 23.23 -35.34 -27.93
C ASP A 11 24.27 -34.22 -27.98
N ASP A 12 24.40 -33.48 -26.88
CA ASP A 12 25.63 -32.77 -26.50
C ASP A 12 25.79 -32.89 -24.98
N LEU A 13 25.87 -34.15 -24.54
CA LEU A 13 26.43 -34.54 -23.24
C LEU A 13 27.93 -34.75 -23.43
N TYR A 14 28.73 -33.72 -23.15
CA TYR A 14 30.16 -33.85 -22.93
C TYR A 14 30.69 -32.67 -22.09
N GLY A 15 31.05 -32.91 -20.83
CA GLY A 15 31.96 -32.03 -20.07
C GLY A 15 31.53 -31.57 -18.67
N ASP A 16 30.83 -32.39 -17.87
CA ASP A 16 30.32 -32.02 -16.52
C ASP A 16 31.36 -32.05 -15.37
N ASP A 17 32.67 -32.12 -15.65
CA ASP A 17 33.69 -32.16 -14.59
C ASP A 17 34.38 -30.81 -14.32
N GLU A 18 34.28 -29.82 -15.22
CA GLU A 18 34.96 -28.52 -15.08
C GLU A 18 34.02 -27.40 -14.56
N PHE A 19 32.70 -27.65 -14.56
CA PHE A 19 31.72 -26.65 -14.11
C PHE A 19 31.53 -26.62 -12.59
N TYR A 20 31.67 -27.75 -11.89
CA TYR A 20 31.45 -27.84 -10.44
C TYR A 20 32.61 -27.31 -9.59
N GLU A 21 33.84 -27.34 -10.11
CA GLU A 21 35.04 -26.86 -9.40
C GLU A 21 35.05 -25.32 -9.24
N LEU A 22 34.39 -24.61 -10.15
CA LEU A 22 34.24 -23.15 -10.13
C LEU A 22 33.20 -22.68 -9.09
N LEU A 23 32.24 -23.55 -8.72
CA LEU A 23 31.18 -23.22 -7.76
C LEU A 23 31.68 -23.28 -6.31
N GLU A 24 32.57 -24.22 -5.97
CA GLU A 24 33.18 -24.33 -4.64
C GLU A 24 34.09 -23.13 -4.30
N SER A 25 34.73 -22.53 -5.31
CA SER A 25 35.60 -21.35 -5.13
C SER A 25 34.84 -20.02 -4.98
N SER A 26 33.54 -19.95 -5.31
CA SER A 26 32.75 -18.70 -5.26
C SER A 26 31.91 -18.52 -3.99
N SER A 27 31.89 -19.50 -3.09
CA SER A 27 31.19 -19.45 -1.78
C SER A 27 31.78 -18.44 -0.77
N SER A 28 32.69 -17.55 -1.21
CA SER A 28 33.16 -16.38 -0.46
C SER A 28 32.66 -15.05 -1.04
N SER A 29 31.71 -15.06 -2.00
CA SER A 29 30.96 -13.84 -2.31
C SER A 29 29.89 -13.65 -1.24
N SER A 30 30.24 -12.90 -0.20
CA SER A 30 29.29 -12.43 0.80
C SER A 30 28.10 -11.80 0.06
N CYS A 31 26.93 -12.44 0.18
CA CYS A 31 25.67 -11.89 -0.31
C CYS A 31 25.47 -10.56 0.42
N SER A 32 25.91 -9.49 -0.23
CA SER A 32 25.58 -8.15 0.19
C SER A 32 24.10 -8.02 -0.15
N SER A 33 23.24 -8.41 0.79
CA SER A 33 21.83 -8.03 0.76
C SER A 33 21.80 -6.57 0.38
N LEU A 34 21.29 -6.29 -0.82
CA LEU A 34 21.01 -4.93 -1.26
C LEU A 34 20.10 -4.33 -0.20
N GLU A 35 20.69 -3.59 0.73
CA GLU A 35 19.98 -2.57 1.48
C GLU A 35 19.58 -1.49 0.47
N SER A 36 18.57 -1.81 -0.34
CA SER A 36 17.63 -0.78 -0.76
C SER A 36 16.83 -0.44 0.49
N LEU A 37 17.47 0.27 1.42
CA LEU A 37 16.75 1.21 2.25
C LEU A 37 16.10 2.13 1.24
N SER A 38 14.84 1.85 0.95
CA SER A 38 14.03 2.70 0.12
C SER A 38 14.10 4.07 0.77
N ASN A 39 14.90 4.97 0.21
CA ASN A 39 14.66 6.38 0.34
C ASN A 39 13.31 6.59 -0.37
N ARG A 40 12.21 6.19 0.31
CA ARG A 40 10.88 6.67 0.00
C ARG A 40 11.06 8.17 0.10
N LYS A 41 11.04 8.85 -1.05
CA LYS A 41 10.92 10.30 -1.07
C LYS A 41 9.81 10.63 -0.09
N SER A 42 10.10 11.43 0.92
CA SER A 42 9.09 11.91 1.84
C SER A 42 8.07 12.67 1.00
N ALA A 43 6.96 12.02 0.67
CA ALA A 43 5.86 12.71 0.04
C ALA A 43 5.46 13.85 1.00
N THR A 44 5.21 15.03 0.47
CA THR A 44 4.74 16.14 1.29
C THR A 44 3.26 15.88 1.59
N HIS A 45 3.01 15.03 2.58
CA HIS A 45 1.68 14.77 3.10
C HIS A 45 1.12 16.03 3.78
N ILE A 46 -0.19 16.24 3.65
CA ILE A 46 -0.89 17.27 4.41
C ILE A 46 -0.94 16.81 5.87
N MET A 47 -0.31 17.57 6.75
CA MET A 47 -0.30 17.28 8.18
C MET A 47 -1.62 17.75 8.83
N ASP A 48 -2.07 17.02 9.85
CA ASP A 48 -3.20 17.40 10.73
C ASP A 48 -4.54 17.70 10.02
N TYR A 49 -4.80 17.04 8.89
CA TYR A 49 -6.04 17.26 8.15
C TYR A 49 -7.32 16.94 8.96
N LEU A 50 -7.24 16.04 9.94
CA LEU A 50 -8.35 15.76 10.86
C LEU A 50 -8.75 16.99 11.67
N ASN A 51 -7.80 17.81 12.11
CA ASN A 51 -8.10 19.04 12.85
C ASN A 51 -8.80 20.04 11.94
N VAL A 52 -8.38 20.13 10.67
CA VAL A 52 -9.06 20.95 9.66
C VAL A 52 -10.51 20.51 9.48
N ILE A 53 -10.78 19.20 9.42
CA ILE A 53 -12.15 18.65 9.34
C ILE A 53 -12.98 19.04 10.58
N LYS A 54 -12.39 19.03 11.76
CA LYS A 54 -13.05 19.43 13.02
C LYS A 54 -13.42 20.92 13.04
N GLU A 55 -12.60 21.76 12.42
CA GLU A 55 -12.84 23.21 12.31
C GLU A 55 -13.88 23.58 11.25
N TYR A 56 -14.23 22.68 10.31
CA TYR A 56 -15.24 22.97 9.30
C TYR A 56 -16.60 23.36 9.90
N SER A 57 -17.15 24.45 9.38
CA SER A 57 -18.56 24.77 9.60
C SER A 57 -19.46 23.65 9.05
N ASN A 58 -20.69 23.55 9.56
CA ASN A 58 -21.64 22.53 9.07
C ASN A 58 -21.86 22.61 7.56
N LYS A 59 -21.86 23.82 6.98
CA LYS A 59 -22.03 24.01 5.53
C LYS A 59 -20.84 23.49 4.73
N GLU A 60 -19.63 23.75 5.20
CA GLU A 60 -18.40 23.26 4.56
C GLU A 60 -18.28 21.75 4.70
N PHE A 61 -18.61 21.21 5.86
CA PHE A 61 -18.61 19.77 6.10
C PHE A 61 -19.53 19.06 5.10
N ILE A 62 -20.79 19.51 4.97
CA ILE A 62 -21.73 18.93 4.01
C ILE A 62 -21.22 19.07 2.57
N LYS A 63 -20.57 20.19 2.22
CA LYS A 63 -20.00 20.37 0.87
C LYS A 63 -18.92 19.34 0.55
N HIS A 64 -18.06 19.01 1.52
CA HIS A 64 -16.94 18.08 1.34
C HIS A 64 -17.35 16.61 1.46
N PHE A 65 -18.20 16.28 2.43
CA PHE A 65 -18.57 14.91 2.78
C PHE A 65 -19.94 14.49 2.26
N ARG A 66 -20.69 15.41 1.63
CA ARG A 66 -22.05 15.21 1.11
C ARG A 66 -23.02 14.58 2.13
N LEU A 67 -22.71 14.76 3.41
CA LEU A 67 -23.38 14.17 4.56
C LEU A 67 -23.39 15.18 5.71
N ASN A 68 -24.41 15.11 6.56
CA ASN A 68 -24.44 15.92 7.78
C ASN A 68 -23.40 15.41 8.79
N ARG A 69 -22.77 16.36 9.52
CA ARG A 69 -21.79 16.05 10.57
C ARG A 69 -22.36 15.09 11.63
N ILE A 70 -23.57 15.36 12.11
CA ILE A 70 -24.27 14.52 13.09
C ILE A 70 -24.39 13.06 12.60
N THR A 71 -24.64 12.86 11.31
CA THR A 71 -24.75 11.51 10.74
C THR A 71 -23.37 10.86 10.63
N ALA A 72 -22.32 11.60 10.29
CA ALA A 72 -20.95 11.09 10.29
C ALA A 72 -20.52 10.67 11.71
N ASP A 73 -20.78 11.52 12.71
CA ASP A 73 -20.48 11.24 14.12
C ASP A 73 -21.21 9.99 14.62
N TYR A 74 -22.48 9.81 14.21
CA TYR A 74 -23.24 8.60 14.51
C TYR A 74 -22.60 7.34 13.91
N LEU A 75 -22.11 7.41 12.66
CA LEU A 75 -21.42 6.29 12.03
C LEU A 75 -20.10 5.96 12.73
N ILE A 76 -19.35 6.96 13.16
CA ILE A 76 -18.12 6.78 13.94
C ILE A 76 -18.45 6.03 15.24
N ALA A 77 -19.45 6.48 15.99
CA ALA A 77 -19.87 5.84 17.23
C ALA A 77 -20.32 4.38 17.01
N CYS A 78 -20.97 4.08 15.87
CA CYS A 78 -21.35 2.71 15.52
C CYS A 78 -20.13 1.80 15.28
N ILE A 79 -19.10 2.29 14.57
CA ILE A 79 -17.88 1.53 14.33
C ILE A 79 -17.08 1.33 15.62
N GLU A 80 -17.01 2.36 16.46
CA GLU A 80 -16.38 2.28 17.79
C GLU A 80 -17.05 1.21 18.65
N ALA A 81 -18.38 1.22 18.73
CA ALA A 81 -19.15 0.24 19.50
C ALA A 81 -19.02 -1.19 18.96
N ALA A 82 -18.80 -1.35 17.66
CA ALA A 82 -18.66 -2.64 17.02
C ALA A 82 -17.24 -3.24 17.16
N HIS A 83 -16.27 -2.52 17.74
CA HIS A 83 -14.87 -2.93 17.89
C HIS A 83 -14.24 -3.48 16.59
N ILE A 84 -14.68 -2.96 15.43
CA ILE A 84 -14.25 -3.44 14.10
C ILE A 84 -12.77 -3.16 13.89
N THR A 85 -12.26 -2.09 14.50
CA THR A 85 -10.83 -1.75 14.49
C THR A 85 -10.13 -2.58 15.57
N SER A 86 -9.70 -3.80 15.20
CA SER A 86 -8.95 -4.71 16.08
C SER A 86 -7.77 -4.03 16.76
N GLU A 87 -7.46 -4.37 18.01
CA GLU A 87 -6.31 -3.86 18.78
C GLU A 87 -5.00 -4.65 18.57
N GLU A 88 -5.05 -5.81 17.90
CA GLU A 88 -3.90 -6.72 17.86
C GLU A 88 -2.79 -6.25 16.89
N ARG A 89 -1.62 -5.93 17.45
CA ARG A 89 -0.45 -5.40 16.73
C ARG A 89 0.16 -6.48 15.83
N THR A 90 0.39 -6.17 14.55
CA THR A 90 1.74 -6.16 13.92
C THR A 90 1.69 -5.55 12.50
N GLY A 91 2.67 -4.71 12.17
CA GLY A 91 3.05 -4.35 10.80
C GLY A 91 2.45 -3.07 10.20
N ARG A 92 1.12 -2.89 10.29
CA ARG A 92 0.42 -1.76 9.64
C ARG A 92 0.00 -0.68 10.65
N GLU A 93 0.20 0.59 10.28
CA GLU A 93 -0.44 1.71 11.00
C GLU A 93 -1.96 1.54 10.94
N LYS A 94 -2.63 1.48 12.09
CA LYS A 94 -4.08 1.35 12.16
C LYS A 94 -4.75 2.71 12.02
N LEU A 95 -5.86 2.73 11.30
CA LEU A 95 -6.77 3.88 11.26
C LEU A 95 -7.63 3.85 12.51
N THR A 96 -7.77 5.01 13.15
CA THR A 96 -8.84 5.22 14.13
C THR A 96 -10.22 5.10 13.46
N PRO A 97 -11.29 4.76 14.20
CA PRO A 97 -12.65 4.75 13.65
C PRO A 97 -13.05 6.07 12.97
N GLU A 98 -12.66 7.19 13.57
CA GLU A 98 -12.84 8.53 13.00
C GLU A 98 -12.14 8.67 11.63
N GLU A 99 -10.85 8.33 11.55
CA GLU A 99 -10.08 8.37 10.29
C GLU A 99 -10.70 7.47 9.23
N ALA A 100 -11.08 6.24 9.58
CA ALA A 100 -11.66 5.29 8.66
C ALA A 100 -12.98 5.82 8.05
N ILE A 101 -13.86 6.38 8.88
CA ILE A 101 -15.11 6.98 8.39
C ILE A 101 -14.83 8.18 7.50
N TYR A 102 -13.97 9.12 7.92
CA TYR A 102 -13.72 10.31 7.10
C TYR A 102 -13.05 9.99 5.78
N ILE A 103 -12.07 9.09 5.75
CA ILE A 103 -11.45 8.60 4.51
C ILE A 103 -12.50 7.98 3.60
N THR A 104 -13.36 7.11 4.15
CA THR A 104 -14.42 6.43 3.39
C THR A 104 -15.42 7.43 2.82
N LEU A 105 -15.94 8.34 3.65
CA LEU A 105 -16.90 9.35 3.21
C LEU A 105 -16.27 10.30 2.19
N TRP A 106 -15.00 10.66 2.36
CA TRP A 106 -14.27 11.50 1.40
C TRP A 106 -14.17 10.82 0.04
N TYR A 107 -13.77 9.55 0.04
CA TYR A 107 -13.68 8.72 -1.16
C TYR A 107 -15.03 8.60 -1.87
N LEU A 108 -16.09 8.27 -1.13
CA LEU A 108 -17.45 8.14 -1.69
C LEU A 108 -17.99 9.47 -2.24
N SER A 109 -17.61 10.59 -1.63
CA SER A 109 -18.12 11.91 -1.98
C SER A 109 -17.38 12.59 -3.12
N ASN A 110 -16.07 12.39 -3.20
CA ASN A 110 -15.19 13.13 -4.12
C ASN A 110 -14.54 12.23 -5.18
N THR A 111 -14.64 10.90 -5.02
CA THR A 111 -14.07 9.90 -5.94
C THR A 111 -12.60 10.17 -6.27
N GLU A 112 -11.81 10.55 -5.25
CA GLU A 112 -10.38 10.80 -5.37
C GLU A 112 -9.59 9.47 -5.39
N THR A 113 -8.38 9.50 -5.93
CA THR A 113 -7.51 8.30 -5.95
C THR A 113 -6.96 8.00 -4.56
N PHE A 114 -6.69 6.72 -4.26
CA PHE A 114 -6.11 6.30 -2.98
C PHE A 114 -4.79 7.00 -2.63
N ARG A 115 -3.97 7.31 -3.64
CA ARG A 115 -2.76 8.13 -3.46
C ARG A 115 -3.07 9.53 -2.93
N GLN A 116 -4.06 10.21 -3.53
CA GLN A 116 -4.45 11.55 -3.08
C GLN A 116 -5.05 11.54 -1.67
N LEU A 117 -5.85 10.51 -1.34
CA LEU A 117 -6.35 10.37 0.03
C LEU A 117 -5.22 10.09 1.02
N ALA A 118 -4.27 9.23 0.68
CA ALA A 118 -3.10 8.93 1.50
C ALA A 118 -2.26 10.18 1.76
N ASP A 119 -2.03 10.99 0.73
CA ASP A 119 -1.35 12.28 0.84
C ASP A 119 -2.13 13.26 1.74
N ARG A 120 -3.46 13.31 1.60
CA ARG A 120 -4.35 14.22 2.35
C ARG A 120 -4.48 13.87 3.82
N PHE A 121 -4.61 12.59 4.15
CA PHE A 121 -4.81 12.10 5.53
C PHE A 121 -3.48 11.74 6.22
N ASN A 122 -2.34 12.02 5.59
CA ASN A 122 -1.02 11.65 6.10
C ASN A 122 -0.90 10.16 6.46
N LYS A 123 -1.37 9.29 5.56
CA LYS A 123 -1.29 7.83 5.70
C LYS A 123 -0.54 7.23 4.52
N SER A 124 -0.06 6.01 4.68
CA SER A 124 0.49 5.27 3.54
C SER A 124 -0.64 4.87 2.56
N GLU A 125 -0.37 4.85 1.25
CA GLU A 125 -1.35 4.41 0.23
C GLU A 125 -1.91 3.02 0.55
N SER A 126 -1.05 2.13 1.01
CA SER A 126 -1.47 0.79 1.41
C SER A 126 -2.47 0.82 2.57
N THR A 127 -2.44 1.81 3.46
CA THR A 127 -3.32 1.89 4.65
C THR A 127 -4.71 2.39 4.30
N VAL A 128 -4.82 3.14 3.21
CA VAL A 128 -6.08 3.70 2.71
C VAL A 128 -6.81 2.72 1.79
N LEU A 129 -6.06 1.82 1.12
CA LEU A 129 -6.58 0.67 0.37
C LEU A 129 -7.20 -0.38 1.27
#